data_AF-A0A1I7T5P9-F1
#
_entry.id   AF-A0A1I7T5P9-F1
#
_cell.length_a   1.000
_cell.length_b   1.000
_cell.length_c   1.000
_cell.angle_alpha   90.00
_cell.angle_beta   90.00
_cell.angle_gamma   90.00
#
_symmetry.space_group_name_H-M   'P 1'
#
loop_
_entity.id
_entity.type
_entity.pdbx_description
1 polymer ?
#
loop_
_entity_poly.entity_id
_entity_poly.type
_entity_poly.pdbx_seq_one_letter_code
_entity_poly.pdbx_strand_id
1 'polypeptide(L)'
;MKKKEGSGWRNFVPITKWLPSYNIKENLINDLIGGITVGILHVPQGMAYASLVGLKPVYGLYTSLFPSLIYMFLVPADMFHSIVMGLIKANYLISYLSDQVLRT
;
A
#
# COMPACT_ATOMS: atom_id res chain seq x y z
N MET A 1 -8.10 8.59 -37.95
CA MET A 1 -7.61 9.59 -36.97
C MET A 1 -6.73 8.90 -35.94
N LYS A 2 -5.40 9.00 -36.08
CA LYS A 2 -4.40 8.40 -35.15
C LYS A 2 -4.37 9.22 -33.85
N LYS A 3 -4.87 8.65 -32.73
CA LYS A 3 -4.81 9.31 -31.43
C LYS A 3 -3.48 8.93 -30.74
N LYS A 4 -2.64 9.95 -30.59
CA LYS A 4 -1.25 9.99 -30.09
C LYS A 4 -0.94 8.99 -28.96
N GLU A 5 0.03 8.11 -29.21
CA GLU A 5 0.85 7.46 -28.18
C GLU A 5 1.59 8.54 -27.37
N GLY A 6 1.06 8.88 -26.20
CA GLY A 6 1.61 9.90 -25.31
C GLY A 6 2.34 9.29 -24.11
N SER A 7 3.66 9.12 -24.25
CA SER A 7 4.69 8.86 -23.23
C SER A 7 4.42 7.73 -22.21
N GLY A 8 5.10 6.59 -22.39
CA GLY A 8 5.07 5.43 -21.49
C GLY A 8 5.45 5.71 -20.02
N TRP A 9 6.04 6.87 -19.71
CA TRP A 9 6.54 7.22 -18.37
C TRP A 9 5.43 7.74 -17.44
N ARG A 10 4.33 8.24 -17.99
CA ARG A 10 3.14 8.69 -17.22
C ARG A 10 2.40 7.54 -16.52
N ASN A 11 2.69 6.29 -16.91
CA ASN A 11 2.19 5.12 -16.21
C ASN A 11 3.07 4.74 -15.00
N PHE A 12 4.32 5.22 -14.94
CA PHE A 12 5.24 4.95 -13.83
C PHE A 12 5.13 5.97 -12.70
N VAL A 13 4.57 7.17 -12.96
CA VAL A 13 4.40 8.21 -11.93
C VAL A 13 2.90 8.46 -11.69
N PRO A 14 2.25 7.62 -10.85
CA PRO A 14 0.81 7.64 -10.59
C PRO A 14 0.31 8.97 -10.03
N ILE A 15 1.19 9.75 -9.39
CA ILE A 15 0.85 11.06 -8.82
C ILE A 15 0.25 12.02 -9.84
N THR A 16 0.68 11.90 -11.10
CA THR A 16 0.22 12.79 -12.18
C THR A 16 -1.20 12.51 -12.65
N LYS A 17 -1.79 11.36 -12.28
CA LYS A 17 -3.15 10.96 -12.67
C LYS A 17 -4.21 11.46 -11.69
N TRP A 18 -3.94 11.39 -10.38
CA TRP A 18 -4.93 11.72 -9.35
C TRP A 18 -4.80 13.14 -8.80
N LEU A 19 -3.59 13.72 -8.81
CA LEU A 19 -3.34 15.06 -8.26
C LEU A 19 -4.12 16.18 -8.97
N PRO A 20 -4.32 16.17 -10.32
CA PRO A 20 -5.09 17.22 -11.01
C PRO A 20 -6.60 17.17 -10.76
N SER A 21 -7.15 16.02 -10.36
CA SER A 21 -8.59 15.84 -10.05
C SER A 21 -8.88 15.93 -8.54
N TYR A 22 -7.88 16.29 -7.73
CA TYR A 22 -7.99 16.29 -6.28
C TYR A 22 -8.64 17.58 -5.76
N ASN A 23 -9.78 17.45 -5.09
CA ASN A 23 -10.46 18.58 -4.44
C ASN A 23 -9.81 18.92 -3.10
N ILE A 24 -8.85 19.84 -3.15
CA ILE A 24 -8.01 20.25 -2.00
C ILE A 24 -8.85 20.75 -0.82
N LYS A 25 -9.97 21.45 -1.08
CA LYS A 25 -10.77 22.07 0.00
C LYS A 25 -11.51 21.06 0.88
N GLU A 26 -11.95 19.94 0.31
CA GLU A 26 -12.77 18.95 1.02
C GLU A 26 -11.92 17.76 1.51
N ASN A 27 -10.95 17.34 0.71
CA ASN A 27 -10.20 16.12 0.99
C ASN A 27 -8.98 16.35 1.89
N LEU A 28 -8.40 17.56 1.90
CA LEU A 28 -7.18 17.83 2.68
C LEU A 28 -7.39 17.66 4.19
N ILE A 29 -8.55 18.07 4.71
CA ILE A 29 -8.87 17.95 6.13
C ILE A 29 -9.03 16.46 6.50
N ASN A 30 -9.74 15.70 5.66
CA ASN A 30 -9.95 14.27 5.87
C ASN A 30 -8.64 13.49 5.78
N ASP A 31 -7.77 13.83 4.81
CA ASP A 31 -6.46 13.22 4.65
C ASP A 31 -5.49 13.61 5.77
N LEU A 32 -5.59 14.82 6.32
CA LEU A 32 -4.80 15.25 7.47
C LEU A 32 -5.19 14.46 8.73
N ILE A 33 -6.50 14.37 9.02
CA ILE A 33 -7.00 13.61 10.17
C ILE A 33 -6.68 12.13 10.00
N GLY A 34 -6.89 11.57 8.81
CA GLY A 34 -6.53 10.19 8.47
C GLY A 34 -5.03 9.93 8.61
N GLY A 35 -4.20 10.83 8.08
CA GLY A 35 -2.74 10.73 8.15
C GLY A 35 -2.21 10.80 9.58
N ILE A 36 -2.73 11.70 10.41
CA ILE A 36 -2.38 11.78 11.84
C ILE A 36 -2.79 10.50 12.57
N THR A 37 -4.02 10.03 12.33
CA THR A 37 -4.55 8.82 12.97
C THR A 37 -3.71 7.60 12.62
N VAL A 38 -3.44 7.39 11.33
CA VAL A 38 -2.59 6.29 10.85
C VAL A 38 -1.17 6.42 11.38
N GLY A 39 -0.61 7.64 11.41
CA GLY A 39 0.72 7.90 11.95
C GLY A 39 0.86 7.51 13.42
N ILE A 40 -0.13 7.86 14.26
CA ILE A 40 -0.16 7.49 15.68
C ILE A 40 -0.22 5.97 15.85
N LEU A 41 -1.02 5.27 15.04
CA LEU A 41 -1.12 3.81 15.09
C LEU A 41 0.15 3.11 14.59
N HIS A 42 0.89 3.73 13.67
CA HIS A 42 2.09 3.14 13.10
C HIS A 42 3.28 3.11 14.08
N VAL A 43 3.34 4.06 15.02
CA VAL A 43 4.40 4.14 16.05
C VAL A 43 4.47 2.86 16.90
N PRO A 44 3.41 2.44 17.63
CA PRO A 44 3.44 1.21 18.40
C PRO A 44 3.56 -0.03 17.52
N GLN A 45 2.96 -0.04 16.32
CA GLN A 45 3.05 -1.17 15.38
C GLN A 45 4.50 -1.43 14.95
N GLY A 46 5.24 -0.40 14.52
CA GLY A 46 6.65 -0.52 14.13
C GLY A 46 7.55 -0.92 15.30
N MET A 47 7.30 -0.38 16.49
CA MET A 47 8.02 -0.74 17.71
C MET A 47 7.80 -2.21 18.11
N ALA A 48 6.58 -2.71 17.97
CA ALA A 48 6.25 -4.12 18.23
C ALA A 48 7.01 -5.05 17.26
N TYR A 49 7.04 -4.74 15.96
CA TYR A 49 7.76 -5.57 14.98
C TYR A 49 9.27 -5.59 15.21
N ALA A 50 9.89 -4.46 15.56
CA ALA A 50 11.30 -4.44 15.93
C ALA A 50 11.58 -5.26 17.20
N SER A 51 10.67 -5.21 18.18
CA SER A 51 10.81 -5.96 19.42
C SER A 51 10.65 -7.47 19.20
N LEU A 52 9.78 -7.89 18.27
CA LEU A 52 9.59 -9.31 17.91
C LEU A 52 10.86 -9.97 17.38
N VAL A 53 11.71 -9.23 16.68
CA VAL A 53 12.99 -9.73 16.15
C VAL A 53 14.18 -9.43 17.06
N GLY A 54 13.94 -8.94 18.28
CA GLY A 54 14.98 -8.64 19.29
C GLY A 54 15.81 -7.38 19.02
N LEU A 55 15.35 -6.48 18.14
CA LEU A 55 16.00 -5.21 17.85
C LEU A 55 15.51 -4.10 18.78
N LYS A 56 16.29 -3.01 18.90
CA LYS A 56 15.82 -1.80 19.60
C LYS A 56 14.59 -1.24 18.88
N PRO A 57 13.51 -0.85 19.59
CA PRO A 57 12.26 -0.35 18.99
C PRO A 57 12.44 0.84 18.02
N VAL A 58 13.47 1.65 18.24
CA VAL A 58 13.82 2.81 17.40
C VAL A 58 14.10 2.38 15.95
N TYR A 59 14.68 1.20 15.72
CA TYR A 59 14.90 0.70 14.37
C TYR A 59 13.59 0.42 13.63
N GLY A 60 12.54 0.00 14.36
CA GLY A 60 11.20 -0.21 13.81
C GLY A 60 10.56 1.07 13.28
N LEU A 61 10.86 2.22 13.91
CA LEU A 61 10.39 3.54 13.49
C LEU A 61 11.10 4.02 12.21
N TYR A 62 12.41 3.77 12.09
CA TYR A 62 13.13 4.08 10.85
C TYR A 62 12.62 3.23 9.67
N THR A 63 12.41 1.93 9.90
CA THR A 63 11.95 1.01 8.85
C THR A 63 10.50 1.22 8.44
N SER A 64 9.67 1.90 9.24
CA SER A 64 8.28 2.19 8.86
C SER A 64 8.12 3.53 8.11
N LEU A 65 8.92 4.53 8.46
CA LEU A 65 8.81 5.88 7.89
C LEU A 65 9.33 5.97 6.46
N PHE A 66 10.57 5.53 6.21
CA PHE A 66 11.22 5.70 4.91
C PHE A 66 10.53 4.92 3.77
N PRO A 67 10.17 3.63 3.94
CA PRO A 67 9.49 2.88 2.89
C PRO A 67 8.10 3.45 2.56
N SER A 68 7.37 3.94 3.57
CA SER A 68 6.05 4.56 3.36
C SER A 68 6.14 5.83 2.50
N LEU A 69 7.16 6.66 2.74
CA LEU A 69 7.41 7.84 1.91
C LEU A 69 7.77 7.44 0.47
N ILE A 70 8.64 6.45 0.29
CA ILE A 70 9.05 5.97 -1.03
C ILE A 70 7.87 5.35 -1.79
N TYR A 71 7.01 4.60 -1.09
CA TYR A 71 5.83 3.95 -1.67
C TYR A 71 4.84 4.95 -2.25
N MET A 72 4.63 6.09 -1.58
CA MET A 72 3.77 7.17 -2.07
C MET A 72 4.20 7.70 -3.46
N PHE A 73 5.50 7.69 -3.76
CA PHE A 73 6.01 8.21 -5.03
C PHE A 73 6.14 7.14 -6.11
N LEU A 74 6.58 5.94 -5.76
CA LEU A 74 6.95 4.90 -6.73
C LEU A 74 5.83 3.93 -7.03
N VAL A 75 4.90 3.72 -6.10
CA VAL A 75 3.91 2.65 -6.24
C VAL A 75 2.57 3.22 -6.70
N PRO A 76 2.02 2.70 -7.81
CA PRO A 76 0.72 3.14 -8.28
C PRO A 76 -0.38 2.57 -7.39
N ALA A 77 -1.39 3.40 -7.10
CA ALA A 77 -2.40 3.16 -6.07
C ALA A 77 -3.23 1.88 -6.31
N ASP A 78 -3.31 1.44 -7.56
CA ASP A 78 -3.91 0.19 -8.01
C ASP A 78 -3.12 -1.07 -7.60
N MET A 79 -1.81 -0.95 -7.38
CA MET A 79 -0.95 -2.09 -7.05
C MET A 79 -1.30 -2.73 -5.71
N PHE A 80 -1.71 -1.94 -4.70
CA PHE A 80 -2.13 -2.47 -3.41
C PHE A 80 -3.34 -3.41 -3.54
N HIS A 81 -4.34 -2.99 -4.32
CA HIS A 81 -5.54 -3.79 -4.56
C HIS A 81 -5.22 -5.09 -5.30
N SER A 82 -4.35 -5.04 -6.31
CA SER A 82 -3.92 -6.23 -7.05
C SER A 82 -3.18 -7.25 -6.17
N ILE A 83 -2.32 -6.78 -5.25
CA ILE A 83 -1.60 -7.66 -4.32
C ILE A 83 -2.57 -8.35 -3.36
N VAL A 84 -3.49 -7.60 -2.75
CA VAL A 84 -4.47 -8.14 -1.81
C VAL A 84 -5.39 -9.15 -2.50
N MET A 85 -5.93 -8.80 -3.69
CA MET A 85 -6.77 -9.72 -4.47
C MET A 85 -6.01 -10.97 -4.94
N GLY A 86 -4.71 -10.84 -5.24
CA GLY A 86 -3.84 -11.97 -5.56
C GLY A 86 -3.69 -12.93 -4.38
N LEU A 87 -3.41 -12.40 -3.18
CA LEU A 87 -3.31 -13.21 -1.95
C LEU A 87 -4.62 -13.91 -1.58
N ILE A 88 -5.76 -13.21 -1.71
CA ILE A 88 -7.08 -13.79 -1.44
C ILE A 88 -7.37 -14.94 -2.41
N LYS A 89 -7.12 -14.74 -3.71
CA LYS A 89 -7.32 -15.80 -4.73
C LYS A 89 -6.41 -17.00 -4.49
N ALA A 90 -5.15 -16.76 -4.12
CA ALA A 90 -4.22 -17.84 -3.81
C ALA A 90 -4.66 -18.64 -2.58
N ASN A 91 -5.09 -17.97 -1.51
CA ASN A 91 -5.58 -18.63 -0.31
C ASN A 91 -6.86 -19.44 -0.59
N TYR A 92 -7.78 -18.88 -1.37
CA TYR A 92 -8.99 -19.58 -1.80
C TYR A 92 -8.67 -20.83 -2.64
N LEU A 93 -7.69 -20.76 -3.53
CA LEU A 93 -7.24 -21.91 -4.32
C LEU A 93 -6.61 -23.00 -3.45
N ILE A 94 -5.80 -22.63 -2.45
CA ILE A 94 -5.21 -23.58 -1.51
C ILE A 94 -6.31 -24.27 -0.69
N SER A 95 -7.29 -23.51 -0.19
CA SER A 95 -8.45 -24.09 0.52
C SER A 95 -9.24 -25.03 -0.39
N TYR A 96 -9.50 -24.65 -1.64
CA TYR A 96 -10.20 -25.49 -2.60
C TYR A 96 -9.44 -26.80 -2.88
N LEU A 97 -8.13 -26.73 -3.07
CA LEU A 97 -7.29 -27.90 -3.31
C LEU A 97 -7.16 -28.79 -2.06
N SER A 98 -7.09 -28.20 -0.87
CA SER A 98 -7.10 -28.93 0.41
C SER A 98 -8.40 -29.72 0.59
N ASP A 99 -9.55 -29.13 0.27
CA ASP A 99 -10.85 -29.79 0.37
C ASP A 99 -11.00 -30.96 -0.63
N GLN A 100 -10.33 -30.90 -1.78
CA GLN A 100 -10.29 -32.00 -2.75
C GLN A 100 -9.40 -33.16 -2.28
N VAL A 101 -8.24 -32.85 -1.71
CA VAL A 101 -7.30 -33.85 -1.17
C VAL A 101 -7.83 -34.54 0.09
N LEU A 102 -8.57 -33.84 0.94
CA LEU A 102 -9.18 -34.42 2.15
C LEU A 102 -10.39 -35.32 1.87
N ARG A 103 -10.88 -35.37 0.62
CA ARG A 103 -12.03 -36.19 0.19
C ARG A 103 -11.64 -37.46 -0.58
N THR A 104 -10.34 -37.70 -0.78
CA THR A 104 -9.77 -38.96 -1.29
C THR A 104 -9.16 -39.78 -0.18
#